data_AF-B4WSN9-F1
#
_entry.id   AF-B4WSN9-F1
#
_cell.length_a   1.000
_cell.length_b   1.000
_cell.length_c   1.000
_cell.angle_alpha   90.00
_cell.angle_beta   90.00
_cell.angle_gamma   90.00
#
_symmetry.space_group_name_H-M   'P 1'
#
loop_
_entity.id
_entity.type
_entity.pdbx_description
1 polymer ?
#
loop_
_entity_poly.entity_id
_entity_poly.type
_entity_poly.pdbx_seq_one_letter_code
_entity_poly.pdbx_strand_id
1 'polypeptide(L)'
;MDCPFCDHPTPHKHGKTSKGSQRYRCTACRRTFTETFDTLYDRRQVTSEQVKLILQTYVEGSSLRGISRIGKRAYGTVVDIVR
;
A
#
# COMPACT_ATOMS: atom_id res chain seq x y z
N MET A 1 -1.40 17.55 1.09
CA MET A 1 -0.65 16.44 1.71
C MET A 1 0.70 17.00 2.05
N ASP A 2 1.02 17.00 3.33
CA ASP A 2 2.31 17.49 3.81
C ASP A 2 3.37 16.41 3.58
N CYS A 3 4.63 16.81 3.54
CA CYS A 3 5.71 15.86 3.35
C CYS A 3 5.85 14.95 4.58
N PRO A 4 5.72 13.62 4.46
CA PRO A 4 5.73 12.70 5.60
C PRO A 4 7.11 12.56 6.29
N PHE A 5 8.14 13.25 5.78
CA PHE A 5 9.50 13.18 6.32
C PHE A 5 9.93 14.45 7.06
N CYS A 6 9.25 15.58 6.83
CA CYS A 6 9.67 16.89 7.35
C CYS A 6 8.52 17.89 7.52
N ASP A 7 7.27 17.41 7.38
CA ASP A 7 6.02 18.15 7.53
C ASP A 7 5.89 19.41 6.66
N HIS A 8 6.71 19.53 5.62
CA HIS A 8 6.63 20.66 4.69
C HIS A 8 5.32 20.60 3.90
N PRO A 9 4.50 21.68 3.89
CA PRO A 9 3.11 21.61 3.46
C PRO A 9 2.89 21.52 1.94
N THR A 10 3.92 21.81 1.14
CA THR A 10 3.77 21.97 -0.32
C THR A 10 4.71 21.09 -1.15
N PRO A 11 4.59 19.76 -1.06
CA PRO A 11 5.22 18.86 -2.04
C PRO A 11 4.53 18.98 -3.41
N HIS A 12 5.29 18.90 -4.50
CA HIS A 12 4.75 18.99 -5.87
C HIS A 12 4.69 17.62 -6.54
N LYS A 13 3.81 17.49 -7.55
CA LYS A 13 3.66 16.26 -8.34
C LYS A 13 4.94 15.97 -9.13
N HIS A 14 5.40 14.71 -9.08
CA HIS A 14 6.65 14.25 -9.67
C HIS A 14 6.44 12.96 -10.48
N GLY A 15 5.53 13.00 -11.46
CA GLY A 15 5.20 11.86 -12.31
C GLY A 15 4.39 10.76 -11.60
N LYS A 16 4.28 9.59 -12.23
CA LYS A 16 3.52 8.44 -11.72
C LYS A 16 4.41 7.20 -11.66
N THR A 17 4.03 6.23 -10.83
CA THR A 17 4.62 4.88 -10.87
C THR A 17 4.15 4.14 -12.13
N SER A 18 4.77 3.01 -12.46
CA SER A 18 4.31 2.14 -13.56
C SER A 18 2.87 1.64 -13.38
N LYS A 19 2.37 1.61 -12.14
CA LYS A 19 0.99 1.25 -11.79
C LYS A 19 0.02 2.43 -11.75
N GLY A 20 0.50 3.63 -12.07
CA GLY A 20 -0.33 4.83 -12.13
C GLY A 20 -0.45 5.63 -10.83
N SER A 21 0.02 5.12 -9.68
CA SER A 21 0.01 5.89 -8.42
C SER A 21 0.85 7.16 -8.55
N GLN A 22 0.31 8.29 -8.11
CA GLN A 22 0.99 9.58 -8.18
C GLN A 22 2.22 9.60 -7.28
N ARG A 23 3.33 10.15 -7.78
CA ARG A 23 4.53 10.45 -6.99
C ARG A 23 4.56 11.94 -6.65
N TYR A 24 5.08 12.25 -5.48
CA TYR A 24 5.28 13.60 -4.97
C TYR A 24 6.72 13.79 -4.56
N ARG A 25 7.26 14.99 -4.80
CA ARG A 25 8.61 15.36 -4.36
C ARG A 25 8.52 16.58 -3.46
N CYS A 26 9.12 16.48 -2.28
CA CYS A 26 9.23 17.60 -1.37
C CYS A 26 10.28 18.60 -1.89
N THR A 27 10.00 19.89 -1.81
CA THR A 27 10.93 20.98 -2.14
C THR A 27 11.98 21.19 -1.06
N ALA A 28 11.62 21.02 0.23
CA ALA A 28 12.51 21.20 1.37
C ALA A 28 13.51 20.03 1.52
N CYS A 29 13.03 18.81 1.77
CA CYS A 29 13.90 17.66 2.04
C CYS A 29 14.32 16.89 0.77
N ARG A 30 13.80 17.26 -0.41
CA ARG A 30 14.07 16.64 -1.73
C ARG A 30 13.70 15.15 -1.86
N ARG A 31 13.11 14.54 -0.83
CA ARG A 31 12.64 13.15 -0.85
C ARG A 31 11.38 13.01 -1.71
N THR A 32 11.21 11.81 -2.26
CA THR A 32 10.05 11.43 -3.08
C THR A 32 9.24 10.38 -2.35
N PHE A 33 7.92 10.52 -2.38
CA PHE A 33 6.98 9.56 -1.81
C PHE A 33 5.81 9.38 -2.77
N THR A 34 5.08 8.29 -2.61
CA THR A 34 3.87 7.98 -3.39
C THR A 34 2.63 8.47 -2.66
N GLU A 35 1.54 8.66 -3.39
CA GLU A 35 0.22 8.95 -2.83
C GLU A 35 -0.23 7.89 -1.81
N THR A 36 0.18 6.64 -2.02
CA THR A 36 -0.10 5.51 -1.13
C THR A 36 0.88 5.39 0.04
N PHE A 37 1.81 6.33 0.22
CA PHE A 37 2.81 6.26 1.27
C PHE A 37 2.15 6.11 2.65
N ASP A 38 2.69 5.21 3.47
CA ASP A 38 2.18 4.92 4.83
C ASP A 38 0.70 4.48 4.87
N THR A 39 0.19 3.95 3.76
CA THR A 39 -1.12 3.30 3.71
C THR A 39 -0.98 1.80 3.58
N LEU A 40 -2.08 1.07 3.78
CA LEU A 40 -2.15 -0.35 3.49
C LEU A 40 -1.78 -0.69 2.03
N TYR A 41 -1.77 0.27 1.10
CA TYR A 41 -1.42 0.02 -0.30
C TYR A 41 0.05 0.33 -0.62
N ASP A 42 0.83 0.80 0.36
CA ASP A 42 2.20 1.24 0.09
C ASP A 42 3.12 0.10 -0.33
N ARG A 43 3.88 0.31 -1.40
CA ARG A 43 4.87 -0.66 -1.93
C ARG A 43 4.34 -2.07 -2.18
N ARG A 44 3.02 -2.24 -2.36
CA ARG A 44 2.41 -3.55 -2.58
C ARG A 44 2.27 -3.91 -4.05
N GLN A 45 2.39 -5.21 -4.31
CA GLN A 45 2.12 -5.78 -5.63
C GLN A 45 0.66 -6.20 -5.83
N VAL A 46 -0.08 -6.39 -4.73
CA VAL A 46 -1.51 -6.75 -4.73
C VAL A 46 -2.40 -5.57 -5.12
N THR A 47 -3.52 -5.86 -5.78
CA THR A 47 -4.52 -4.83 -6.13
C THR A 47 -5.42 -4.51 -4.94
N SER A 48 -6.12 -3.39 -4.99
CA SER A 48 -7.11 -2.99 -3.98
C SER A 48 -8.18 -4.06 -3.74
N GLU A 49 -8.64 -4.72 -4.79
CA GLU A 49 -9.67 -5.76 -4.74
C GLU A 49 -9.15 -7.00 -4.02
N GLN A 50 -7.87 -7.35 -4.24
CA GLN A 50 -7.25 -8.50 -3.58
C GLN A 50 -7.05 -8.24 -2.09
N VAL A 51 -6.66 -7.01 -1.71
CA VAL A 51 -6.56 -6.62 -0.31
C VAL A 51 -7.94 -6.71 0.36
N LYS A 52 -8.99 -6.18 -0.28
CA LYS A 52 -10.37 -6.27 0.21
C LYS A 52 -10.81 -7.73 0.39
N LEU A 53 -10.55 -8.58 -0.60
CA LEU A 53 -10.89 -10.00 -0.52
C LEU A 53 -10.18 -10.68 0.66
N ILE A 54 -8.87 -10.47 0.81
CA ILE A 54 -8.09 -11.05 1.93
C ILE A 54 -8.68 -10.63 3.28
N LEU A 55 -8.98 -9.34 3.45
CA LEU A 55 -9.56 -8.81 4.69
C LEU A 55 -10.96 -9.36 4.94
N GLN A 56 -11.80 -9.43 3.91
CA GLN A 56 -13.16 -9.98 4.03
C GLN A 56 -13.12 -11.45 4.43
N THR A 57 -12.33 -12.29 3.73
CA THR A 57 -12.21 -13.72 4.03
C THR A 57 -11.62 -13.96 5.42
N TYR A 58 -10.76 -13.07 5.92
CA TYR A 58 -10.26 -13.11 7.29
C TYR A 58 -11.36 -12.82 8.32
N VAL A 59 -12.18 -11.79 8.11
CA VAL A 59 -13.32 -11.45 8.98
C VAL A 59 -14.39 -12.56 8.97
N GLU A 60 -14.56 -13.26 7.85
CA GLU A 60 -15.43 -14.45 7.74
C GLU A 60 -14.89 -15.68 8.50
N GLY A 61 -13.73 -15.58 9.16
CA GLY A 61 -13.18 -16.62 10.04
C GLY A 61 -12.26 -17.62 9.36
N SER A 62 -11.85 -17.38 8.11
CA SER A 62 -10.90 -18.27 7.44
C SER A 62 -9.49 -18.14 8.03
N SER A 63 -8.80 -19.27 8.18
CA SER A 63 -7.39 -19.26 8.60
C SER A 63 -6.49 -18.55 7.58
N LEU A 64 -5.43 -17.89 8.05
CA LEU A 64 -4.44 -17.21 7.19
C LEU A 64 -3.83 -18.15 6.14
N ARG A 65 -3.62 -19.43 6.49
CA ARG A 65 -3.17 -20.47 5.54
C ARG A 65 -4.24 -20.79 4.49
N GLY A 66 -5.51 -20.86 4.90
CA GLY A 66 -6.65 -21.03 4.00
C GLY A 66 -6.76 -19.89 2.99
N ILE A 67 -6.65 -18.64 3.46
CA ILE A 67 -6.69 -17.44 2.61
C ILE A 67 -5.53 -17.43 1.60
N SER A 68 -4.32 -17.77 2.04
CA SER A 68 -3.15 -17.90 1.16
C SER A 68 -3.38 -18.92 0.04
N ARG A 69 -3.95 -20.08 0.37
CA ARG A 69 -4.28 -21.13 -0.60
C ARG A 69 -5.37 -20.71 -1.57
N ILE A 70 -6.49 -20.19 -1.07
CA ILE A 70 -7.66 -19.79 -1.88
C ILE A 70 -7.31 -18.59 -2.77
N GLY A 71 -6.72 -17.55 -2.19
CA GLY A 71 -6.32 -16.33 -2.89
C GLY A 71 -5.10 -16.49 -3.80
N LYS A 72 -4.43 -17.67 -3.76
CA LYS A 72 -3.16 -17.94 -4.48
C LYS A 72 -2.13 -16.84 -4.22
N ARG A 73 -1.93 -16.50 -2.95
CA ARG A 73 -0.96 -15.49 -2.51
C ARG A 73 0.02 -16.09 -1.53
N ALA A 74 1.24 -15.56 -1.53
CA ALA A 74 2.26 -15.96 -0.57
C ALA A 74 1.74 -15.73 0.86
N TYR A 75 1.98 -16.69 1.74
CA TYR A 75 1.52 -16.63 3.13
C TYR A 75 1.97 -15.33 3.82
N GLY A 76 3.23 -14.94 3.64
CA GLY A 76 3.76 -13.69 4.20
C GLY A 76 2.99 -12.44 3.77
N THR A 77 2.55 -12.37 2.51
CA THR A 77 1.72 -11.26 2.02
C THR A 77 0.35 -11.21 2.71
N VAL A 78 -0.26 -12.37 2.98
CA VAL A 78 -1.53 -12.45 3.71
C VAL A 78 -1.35 -11.99 5.15
N VAL A 79 -0.29 -12.44 5.82
CA VAL A 79 -0.01 -12.04 7.21
C VAL A 79 0.21 -10.53 7.29
N ASP A 80 1.04 -9.97 6.43
CA ASP A 80 1.40 -8.54 6.38
C ASP A 80 0.25 -7.60 5.97
N ILE A 81 -0.86 -8.14 5.44
CA ILE A 81 -2.09 -7.37 5.18
C ILE A 81 -3.02 -7.39 6.41
N VAL A 82 -2.98 -8.47 7.19
CA VAL A 82 -3.91 -8.70 8.32
C VAL A 82 -3.33 -8.21 9.64
N ARG A 83 -2.01 -8.25 9.81
CA ARG A 83 -1.27 -7.87 11.03
C ARG A 83 -0.28 -6.78 10.72
#